data_AF-A0A3N5EV66-F1
#
_entry.id   AF-A0A3N5EV66-F1
#
_cell.length_a   1.000
_cell.length_b   1.000
_cell.length_c   1.000
_cell.angle_alpha   90.00
_cell.angle_beta   90.00
_cell.angle_gamma   90.00
#
_symmetry.space_group_name_H-M   'P 1'
#
loop_
_entity.id
_entity.type
_entity.pdbx_description
1 polymer ?
#
loop_
_entity_poly.entity_id
_entity_poly.type
_entity_poly.pdbx_seq_one_letter_code
_entity_poly.pdbx_strand_id
1 'polypeptide(L)'
;MMEQVHNGSVSVEAGPKKEVVILLSDMVQYSQRTSSMRPEEIRDFMIEYHENIWKIICGENGASPDIEPLAGDGALIIFEKGHGEGRAEICTRAVNAAVRMASAIQAGRIPATRMGLYLGDIIEAKLGDKLLKFGTSFAVACRLEELCGYFGTMILMDREVARYQNDETRYLLSIGKVTLQGLMHPMHVFSVYKPGIHNCPLDVNDAQLMEFIRMKNAAMELFCGNSPMGLTPDFPVVRKKLLKAQKLFVEMTGQEDIGIERILEYIRETPSPESDFQKSGMKLAGRKRDSLGVRLFRLSQQLLRAMDQEFYHALVDDTDWERYFILEWRREGEVVVKINESPDGIYYIDSGTVETFDDKGRLIATLSDGNVFGEMAYFSKMKKRNATVIAKTDLVMRRISSEDFQNLPIIVKIFQRIAQGRSERATALGQQ
;
A
#
# COMPACT_ATOMS: atom_id res chain seq x y z
N MET A 1 -39.81 -8.02 54.53
CA MET A 1 -39.74 -7.47 53.17
C MET A 1 -38.59 -8.15 52.45
N MET A 2 -38.89 -9.23 51.72
CA MET A 2 -37.98 -9.84 50.75
C MET A 2 -38.47 -9.37 49.38
N GLU A 3 -37.63 -8.63 48.66
CA GLU A 3 -37.88 -8.21 47.29
C GLU A 3 -37.94 -9.42 46.37
N GLN A 4 -39.08 -9.59 45.71
CA GLN A 4 -39.25 -10.50 44.60
C GLN A 4 -38.52 -9.93 43.38
N VAL A 5 -37.38 -10.53 43.05
CA VAL A 5 -36.73 -10.33 41.76
C VAL A 5 -37.60 -10.98 40.70
N HIS A 6 -38.26 -10.13 39.91
CA HIS A 6 -39.10 -10.53 38.79
C HIS A 6 -38.21 -11.10 37.68
N ASN A 7 -38.07 -12.42 37.64
CA ASN A 7 -37.34 -13.14 36.60
C ASN A 7 -38.24 -13.26 35.35
N GLY A 8 -38.45 -12.13 34.66
CA GLY A 8 -39.12 -12.09 33.37
C GLY A 8 -38.20 -12.64 32.30
N SER A 9 -38.33 -13.93 32.00
CA SER A 9 -37.74 -14.52 30.80
C SER A 9 -38.43 -13.91 29.58
N VAL A 10 -37.77 -12.96 28.92
CA VAL A 10 -38.20 -12.47 27.61
C VAL A 10 -38.00 -13.60 26.62
N SER A 11 -39.10 -14.28 26.26
CA SER A 11 -39.13 -15.25 25.17
C SER A 11 -38.90 -14.50 23.86
N VAL A 12 -37.67 -14.50 23.36
CA VAL A 12 -37.33 -13.95 22.06
C VAL A 12 -37.73 -14.97 21.00
N GLU A 13 -38.88 -14.78 20.35
CA GLU A 13 -39.25 -15.56 19.16
C GLU A 13 -38.32 -15.14 18.01
N ALA A 14 -37.34 -15.99 17.71
CA ALA A 14 -36.46 -15.83 16.56
C ALA A 14 -37.20 -16.25 15.27
N GLY A 15 -37.22 -15.37 14.28
CA GLY A 15 -37.76 -15.64 12.95
C GLY A 15 -36.93 -16.65 12.16
N PRO A 16 -37.43 -17.09 10.99
CA PRO A 16 -36.70 -18.03 10.13
C PRO A 16 -35.40 -17.41 9.62
N LYS A 17 -34.42 -18.27 9.38
CA LYS A 17 -33.15 -17.90 8.75
C LYS A 17 -33.41 -17.38 7.33
N LYS A 18 -32.94 -16.17 7.02
CA LYS A 18 -33.09 -15.51 5.72
C LYS A 18 -31.73 -15.36 5.04
N GLU A 19 -31.65 -15.71 3.76
CA GLU A 19 -30.47 -15.43 2.92
C GLU A 19 -30.62 -14.05 2.27
N VAL A 20 -29.66 -13.16 2.48
CA VAL A 20 -29.69 -11.75 2.08
C VAL A 20 -28.34 -11.31 1.54
N VAL A 21 -28.31 -10.23 0.76
CA VAL A 21 -27.06 -9.51 0.48
C VAL A 21 -26.99 -8.30 1.40
N ILE A 22 -25.89 -8.20 2.15
CA ILE A 22 -25.61 -7.08 3.06
C ILE A 22 -24.63 -6.16 2.35
N LEU A 23 -24.96 -4.87 2.28
CA LEU A 23 -24.04 -3.80 1.88
C LEU A 23 -23.81 -2.93 3.11
N LEU A 24 -22.58 -2.91 3.59
CA LEU A 24 -22.12 -1.97 4.61
C LEU A 24 -21.31 -0.87 3.94
N SER A 25 -21.60 0.37 4.31
CA SER A 25 -20.91 1.53 3.79
C SER A 25 -20.35 2.38 4.91
N ASP A 26 -19.24 3.08 4.65
CA ASP A 26 -18.60 4.00 5.58
C ASP A 26 -17.91 5.16 4.83
N MET A 27 -17.99 6.37 5.37
CA MET A 27 -17.44 7.54 4.70
C MET A 27 -15.91 7.60 4.83
N VAL A 28 -15.25 8.08 3.79
CA VAL A 28 -13.81 8.32 3.82
C VAL A 28 -13.54 9.65 4.52
N GLN A 29 -12.69 9.61 5.55
CA GLN A 29 -12.21 10.78 6.29
C GLN A 29 -13.31 11.61 6.98
N TYR A 30 -14.37 10.97 7.48
CA TYR A 30 -15.43 11.63 8.23
C TYR A 30 -14.89 12.52 9.36
N SER A 31 -14.02 11.99 10.23
CA SER A 31 -13.46 12.76 11.36
C SER A 31 -12.72 14.01 10.92
N GLN A 32 -12.05 13.98 9.77
CA GLN A 32 -11.37 15.16 9.23
C GLN A 32 -12.38 16.18 8.70
N ARG A 33 -13.41 15.73 7.99
CA ARG A 33 -14.48 16.59 7.44
C ARG A 33 -15.28 17.28 8.54
N THR A 34 -15.62 16.56 9.61
CA THR A 34 -16.44 17.10 10.71
C THR A 34 -15.64 17.80 11.80
N SER A 35 -14.30 17.74 11.77
CA SER A 35 -13.42 18.32 12.80
C SER A 35 -13.63 19.81 13.09
N SER A 36 -14.13 20.56 12.11
CA SER A 36 -14.36 22.01 12.21
C SER A 36 -15.84 22.39 12.21
N MET A 37 -16.74 21.41 12.17
CA MET A 37 -18.19 21.61 12.12
C MET A 37 -18.78 21.69 13.53
N ARG A 38 -19.80 22.53 13.69
CA ARG A 38 -20.64 22.56 14.89
C ARG A 38 -21.63 21.37 14.88
N PRO A 39 -22.17 20.96 16.05
CA PRO A 39 -23.10 19.83 16.12
C PRO A 39 -24.31 19.93 15.18
N GLU A 40 -24.85 21.13 14.96
CA GLU A 40 -25.97 21.36 14.05
C GLU A 40 -25.57 21.15 12.58
N GLU A 41 -24.35 21.55 12.22
CA GLU A 41 -23.79 21.37 10.87
C GLU A 41 -23.49 19.88 10.61
N ILE A 42 -23.00 19.15 11.61
CA ILE A 42 -22.82 17.70 11.53
C ILE A 42 -24.18 17.02 11.33
N ARG A 43 -25.20 17.39 12.11
CA ARG A 43 -26.56 16.84 11.96
C ARG A 43 -27.08 17.05 10.55
N ASP A 44 -27.06 18.28 10.05
CA ASP A 44 -27.63 18.62 8.73
C ASP A 44 -26.88 17.90 7.60
N PHE A 45 -25.54 17.85 7.68
CA PHE A 45 -24.70 17.08 6.77
C PHE A 45 -25.03 15.58 6.77
N MET A 46 -25.21 14.99 7.96
CA MET A 46 -25.50 13.57 8.10
C MET A 46 -26.89 13.19 7.61
N ILE A 47 -27.89 14.06 7.83
CA ILE A 47 -29.23 13.88 7.27
C ILE A 47 -29.16 13.93 5.74
N GLU A 48 -28.49 14.96 5.18
CA GLU A 48 -28.34 15.10 3.72
C GLU A 48 -27.63 13.90 3.09
N TYR A 49 -26.55 13.43 3.72
CA TYR A 49 -25.81 12.24 3.26
C TYR A 49 -26.69 11.00 3.19
N HIS A 50 -27.42 10.68 4.27
CA HIS A 50 -28.28 9.49 4.32
C HIS A 50 -29.50 9.62 3.40
N GLU A 51 -30.08 10.82 3.27
CA GLU A 51 -31.15 11.07 2.30
C GLU A 51 -30.68 10.84 0.86
N ASN A 52 -29.48 11.29 0.53
CA ASN A 52 -28.93 11.11 -0.81
C ASN A 52 -28.66 9.63 -1.10
N ILE A 53 -28.13 8.87 -0.14
CA ILE A 53 -28.01 7.40 -0.24
C ILE A 53 -29.37 6.77 -0.49
N TRP A 54 -30.38 7.14 0.30
CA TRP A 54 -31.73 6.61 0.16
C TRP A 54 -32.31 6.89 -1.24
N LYS A 55 -32.18 8.12 -1.74
CA LYS A 55 -32.63 8.53 -3.09
C LYS A 55 -31.92 7.73 -4.20
N ILE A 56 -30.62 7.45 -4.04
CA ILE A 56 -29.82 6.69 -5.01
C ILE A 56 -30.22 5.20 -5.03
N ILE A 57 -30.50 4.62 -3.87
CA ILE A 57 -30.78 3.18 -3.74
C ILE A 57 -32.23 2.87 -4.11
N CYS A 58 -33.18 3.70 -3.67
CA CYS A 58 -34.62 3.50 -3.87
C CYS A 58 -35.13 3.97 -5.26
N GLY A 59 -34.24 4.41 -6.15
CA GLY A 59 -34.58 4.89 -7.50
C GLY A 59 -34.94 3.76 -8.48
N GLU A 60 -36.17 3.86 -9.00
CA GLU A 60 -36.84 3.11 -10.09
C GLU A 60 -36.95 1.57 -9.94
N ASN A 61 -38.17 1.16 -9.55
CA ASN A 61 -38.79 -0.18 -9.63
C ASN A 61 -38.04 -1.36 -8.97
N GLY A 62 -38.45 -1.70 -7.75
CA GLY A 62 -38.09 -2.94 -7.06
C GLY A 62 -38.62 -2.97 -5.63
N ALA A 63 -38.43 -4.10 -4.93
CA ALA A 63 -38.56 -4.14 -3.47
C ALA A 63 -37.52 -3.19 -2.86
N SER A 64 -37.97 -2.20 -2.09
CA SER A 64 -37.06 -1.28 -1.42
C SER A 64 -36.21 -2.07 -0.42
N PRO A 65 -34.87 -2.02 -0.52
CA PRO A 65 -34.02 -2.66 0.48
C PRO A 65 -34.23 -2.00 1.84
N ASP A 66 -33.96 -2.75 2.91
CA ASP A 66 -33.98 -2.19 4.25
C ASP A 66 -32.70 -1.37 4.47
N ILE A 67 -32.84 -0.08 4.79
CA ILE A 67 -31.73 0.86 4.95
C ILE A 67 -31.75 1.40 6.37
N GLU A 68 -30.70 1.10 7.12
CA GLU A 68 -30.53 1.51 8.50
C GLU A 68 -29.26 2.36 8.64
N PRO A 69 -29.38 3.67 8.95
CA PRO A 69 -28.24 4.49 9.34
C PRO A 69 -27.54 3.88 10.56
N LEU A 70 -26.22 3.71 10.50
CA LEU A 70 -25.44 3.28 11.65
C LEU A 70 -25.03 4.50 12.47
N ALA A 71 -24.65 4.27 13.73
CA ALA A 71 -24.13 5.35 14.57
C ALA A 71 -22.82 5.88 13.95
N GLY A 72 -22.82 7.14 13.51
CA GLY A 72 -21.71 7.75 12.76
C GLY A 72 -22.07 7.90 11.28
N ASP A 73 -21.11 7.62 10.42
CA ASP A 73 -21.08 7.92 8.98
C ASP A 73 -21.29 6.72 8.05
N GLY A 74 -21.63 5.58 8.64
CA GLY A 74 -21.94 4.37 7.90
C GLY A 74 -23.44 4.12 7.72
N ALA A 75 -23.77 3.36 6.68
CA ALA A 75 -25.12 2.86 6.45
C ALA A 75 -25.11 1.35 6.20
N LEU A 76 -26.09 0.67 6.80
CA LEU A 76 -26.38 -0.74 6.58
C LEU A 76 -27.54 -0.86 5.60
N ILE A 77 -27.34 -1.55 4.48
CA ILE A 77 -28.37 -1.82 3.49
C ILE A 77 -28.51 -3.33 3.32
N ILE A 78 -29.74 -3.85 3.42
CA ILE A 78 -30.06 -5.28 3.32
C ILE A 78 -30.98 -5.51 2.13
N PHE A 79 -30.54 -6.37 1.21
CA PHE A 79 -31.30 -6.82 0.06
C PHE A 79 -31.87 -8.21 0.33
N GLU A 80 -33.18 -8.28 0.55
CA GLU A 80 -33.89 -9.56 0.70
C GLU A 80 -34.40 -10.08 -0.64
N LYS A 81 -34.56 -11.41 -0.77
CA LYS A 81 -35.18 -12.02 -1.94
C LYS A 81 -36.63 -11.55 -2.09
N GLY A 82 -36.94 -10.96 -3.24
CA GLY A 82 -38.32 -10.74 -3.67
C GLY A 82 -39.05 -12.06 -3.96
N HIS A 83 -40.36 -11.99 -4.18
CA HIS A 83 -41.16 -13.16 -4.50
C HIS A 83 -40.70 -13.80 -5.82
N GLY A 84 -40.15 -15.01 -5.75
CA GLY A 84 -39.64 -15.74 -6.92
C GLY A 84 -38.22 -15.36 -7.36
N GLU A 85 -37.54 -14.47 -6.65
CA GLU A 85 -36.14 -14.11 -6.93
C GLU A 85 -35.16 -15.19 -6.41
N GLY A 86 -34.15 -15.50 -7.20
CA GLY A 86 -33.01 -16.33 -6.83
C GLY A 86 -31.83 -15.51 -6.28
N ARG A 87 -30.67 -16.17 -6.17
CA ARG A 87 -29.42 -15.50 -5.75
C ARG A 87 -28.94 -14.47 -6.78
N ALA A 88 -29.21 -14.70 -8.06
CA ALA A 88 -28.73 -13.83 -9.13
C ALA A 88 -29.38 -12.44 -9.09
N GLU A 89 -30.70 -12.41 -8.90
CA GLU A 89 -31.47 -11.17 -8.84
C GLU A 89 -31.08 -10.32 -7.62
N ILE A 90 -30.96 -10.92 -6.43
CA ILE A 90 -30.56 -10.18 -5.23
C ILE A 90 -29.13 -9.63 -5.33
N CYS A 91 -28.18 -10.42 -5.86
CA CYS A 91 -26.79 -9.99 -6.00
C CYS A 91 -26.69 -8.89 -7.06
N THR A 92 -27.42 -9.00 -8.17
CA THR A 92 -27.45 -7.99 -9.22
C THR A 92 -27.99 -6.65 -8.69
N ARG A 93 -29.11 -6.66 -7.94
CA ARG A 93 -29.64 -5.43 -7.34
C ARG A 93 -28.67 -4.79 -6.35
N ALA A 94 -28.01 -5.59 -5.51
CA ALA A 94 -27.05 -5.08 -4.54
C ALA A 94 -25.81 -4.47 -5.21
N VAL A 95 -25.24 -5.15 -6.21
CA VAL A 95 -24.08 -4.63 -6.98
C VAL A 95 -24.46 -3.38 -7.75
N ASN A 96 -25.64 -3.35 -8.38
CA ASN A 96 -26.12 -2.15 -9.08
C ASN A 96 -26.31 -0.96 -8.13
N ALA A 97 -26.81 -1.19 -6.91
CA ALA A 97 -26.90 -0.14 -5.91
C ALA A 97 -25.51 0.42 -5.54
N ALA A 98 -24.51 -0.44 -5.33
CA ALA A 98 -23.14 -0.03 -5.06
C ALA A 98 -22.52 0.75 -6.25
N VAL A 99 -22.78 0.32 -7.48
CA VAL A 99 -22.32 1.02 -8.71
C VAL A 99 -23.00 2.39 -8.87
N ARG A 100 -24.29 2.51 -8.54
CA ARG A 100 -24.99 3.80 -8.52
C ARG A 100 -24.41 4.73 -7.46
N MET A 101 -24.11 4.22 -6.26
CA MET A 101 -23.42 4.99 -5.21
C MET A 101 -22.03 5.44 -5.68
N ALA A 102 -21.22 4.54 -6.26
CA ALA A 102 -19.91 4.89 -6.80
C ALA A 102 -19.98 5.98 -7.89
N SER A 103 -20.98 5.90 -8.77
CA SER A 103 -21.23 6.92 -9.79
C SER A 103 -21.64 8.26 -9.17
N ALA A 104 -22.41 8.24 -8.07
CA ALA A 104 -22.80 9.44 -7.33
C ALA A 104 -21.62 10.09 -6.59
N ILE A 105 -20.68 9.29 -6.06
CA ILE A 105 -19.40 9.77 -5.51
C ILE A 105 -18.61 10.51 -6.59
N GLN A 106 -18.45 9.88 -7.76
CA GLN A 106 -17.72 10.47 -8.88
C GLN A 106 -18.37 11.78 -9.37
N ALA A 107 -19.70 11.86 -9.34
CA ALA A 107 -20.45 13.06 -9.66
C ALA A 107 -20.47 14.13 -8.54
N GLY A 108 -19.83 13.87 -7.39
CA GLY A 108 -19.80 14.78 -6.25
C GLY A 108 -21.13 14.93 -5.51
N ARG A 109 -22.11 14.04 -5.74
CA ARG A 109 -23.42 14.08 -5.08
C ARG A 109 -23.40 13.53 -3.66
N ILE A 110 -22.47 12.63 -3.39
CA ILE A 110 -22.18 12.13 -2.04
C ILE A 110 -20.66 12.16 -1.80
N PRO A 111 -20.21 12.33 -0.55
CA PRO A 111 -18.80 12.16 -0.19
C PRO A 111 -18.27 10.79 -0.59
N ALA A 112 -16.93 10.67 -0.69
CA ALA A 112 -16.30 9.38 -0.93
C ALA A 112 -16.68 8.38 0.17
N THR A 113 -17.21 7.23 -0.25
CA THR A 113 -17.76 6.19 0.63
C THR A 113 -17.26 4.83 0.17
N ARG A 114 -16.82 4.01 1.11
CA ARG A 114 -16.38 2.62 0.90
C ARG A 114 -17.58 1.70 1.11
N MET A 115 -17.63 0.58 0.39
CA MET A 115 -18.78 -0.32 0.35
C MET A 115 -18.33 -1.78 0.34
N GLY A 116 -18.70 -2.53 1.37
CA GLY A 116 -18.49 -3.97 1.48
C GLY A 116 -19.78 -4.74 1.26
N LEU A 117 -19.79 -5.67 0.30
CA LEU A 117 -20.95 -6.51 -0.02
C LEU A 117 -20.70 -7.97 0.32
N TYR A 118 -21.66 -8.61 0.97
CA TYR A 118 -21.57 -10.02 1.32
C TYR A 118 -22.93 -10.72 1.20
N LEU A 119 -22.96 -11.86 0.51
CA LEU A 119 -24.11 -12.76 0.50
C LEU A 119 -24.02 -13.68 1.72
N GLY A 120 -25.05 -13.67 2.57
CA GLY A 120 -25.04 -14.50 3.75
C GLY A 120 -26.39 -14.61 4.42
N ASP A 121 -26.41 -15.38 5.50
CA ASP A 121 -27.63 -15.61 6.25
C ASP A 121 -27.74 -14.68 7.46
N ILE A 122 -28.97 -14.25 7.75
CA ILE A 122 -29.34 -13.51 8.96
C ILE A 122 -30.56 -14.13 9.64
N ILE A 123 -30.74 -13.82 10.91
CA ILE A 123 -31.94 -14.13 11.68
C ILE A 123 -32.45 -12.81 12.26
N GLU A 124 -33.77 -12.64 12.21
CA GLU A 124 -34.43 -11.48 12.79
C GLU A 124 -35.22 -11.90 14.03
N ALA A 125 -35.18 -11.09 15.07
CA ALA A 125 -35.96 -11.34 16.28
C ALA A 125 -36.53 -10.04 16.84
N LYS A 126 -37.75 -10.11 17.36
CA LYS A 126 -38.38 -8.95 18.00
C LYS A 126 -37.90 -8.79 19.43
N LEU A 127 -37.47 -7.57 19.79
CA LEU A 127 -37.20 -7.15 21.16
C LEU A 127 -38.05 -5.90 21.45
N GLY A 128 -39.19 -6.10 22.12
CA GLY A 128 -40.22 -5.06 22.23
C GLY A 128 -40.75 -4.69 20.84
N ASP A 129 -40.79 -3.39 20.54
CA ASP A 129 -41.22 -2.87 19.23
C ASP A 129 -40.10 -2.85 18.18
N LYS A 130 -38.87 -3.23 18.55
CA LYS A 130 -37.72 -3.21 17.65
C LYS A 130 -37.48 -4.59 17.03
N LEU A 131 -37.23 -4.61 15.72
CA LEU A 131 -36.74 -5.78 15.02
C LEU A 131 -35.21 -5.76 15.03
N LEU A 132 -34.60 -6.72 15.72
CA LEU A 132 -33.15 -6.88 15.77
C LEU A 132 -32.70 -7.91 14.74
N LYS A 133 -31.54 -7.67 14.12
CA LYS A 133 -30.95 -8.54 13.09
C LYS A 133 -29.63 -9.11 13.60
N PHE A 134 -29.44 -10.41 13.40
CA PHE A 134 -28.28 -11.16 13.89
C PHE A 134 -27.66 -12.00 12.78
N GLY A 135 -26.33 -12.05 12.74
CA GLY A 135 -25.59 -12.88 11.81
C GLY A 135 -24.10 -12.54 11.79
N THR A 136 -23.26 -13.54 11.60
CA THR A 136 -21.83 -13.33 11.35
C THR A 136 -21.60 -12.59 10.02
N SER A 137 -22.56 -12.68 9.09
CA SER A 137 -22.60 -12.01 7.79
C SER A 137 -22.36 -10.50 7.88
N PHE A 138 -22.87 -9.82 8.92
CA PHE A 138 -22.62 -8.39 9.14
C PHE A 138 -21.14 -8.09 9.41
N ALA A 139 -20.48 -8.92 10.21
CA ALA A 139 -19.07 -8.75 10.51
C ALA A 139 -18.20 -8.95 9.24
N VAL A 140 -18.59 -9.88 8.37
CA VAL A 140 -17.88 -10.11 7.10
C VAL A 140 -18.04 -8.91 6.16
N ALA A 141 -19.26 -8.40 5.97
CA ALA A 141 -19.50 -7.20 5.16
C ALA A 141 -18.75 -5.97 5.69
N CYS A 142 -18.69 -5.79 7.02
CA CYS A 142 -17.95 -4.71 7.66
C CYS A 142 -16.45 -4.80 7.33
N ARG A 143 -15.86 -6.00 7.44
CA ARG A 143 -14.45 -6.20 7.08
C ARG A 143 -14.17 -6.01 5.59
N LEU A 144 -15.11 -6.37 4.71
CA LEU A 144 -14.97 -6.09 3.28
C LEU A 144 -14.98 -4.57 2.99
N GLU A 145 -15.82 -3.82 3.70
CA GLU A 145 -15.80 -2.35 3.65
C GLU A 145 -14.44 -1.83 4.12
N GLU A 146 -13.94 -2.24 5.28
CA GLU A 146 -12.64 -1.78 5.80
C GLU A 146 -11.48 -2.10 4.84
N LEU A 147 -11.51 -3.29 4.21
CA LEU A 147 -10.51 -3.72 3.23
C LEU A 147 -10.47 -2.82 1.99
N CYS A 148 -11.54 -2.09 1.69
CA CYS A 148 -11.54 -1.13 0.58
C CYS A 148 -10.40 -0.12 0.76
N GLY A 149 -10.16 0.34 2.00
CA GLY A 149 -9.06 1.26 2.32
C GLY A 149 -7.68 0.66 2.09
N TYR A 150 -7.50 -0.64 2.35
CA TYR A 150 -6.23 -1.34 2.13
C TYR A 150 -5.89 -1.49 0.65
N PHE A 151 -6.87 -1.90 -0.16
CA PHE A 151 -6.73 -2.13 -1.60
C PHE A 151 -6.97 -0.88 -2.46
N GLY A 152 -7.37 0.25 -1.85
CA GLY A 152 -7.68 1.48 -2.57
C GLY A 152 -8.90 1.38 -3.48
N THR A 153 -9.86 0.53 -3.13
CA THR A 153 -11.12 0.36 -3.86
C THR A 153 -12.26 1.08 -3.13
N MET A 154 -13.39 1.28 -3.81
CA MET A 154 -14.63 1.77 -3.19
C MET A 154 -15.65 0.65 -2.95
N ILE A 155 -15.53 -0.46 -3.69
CA ILE A 155 -16.46 -1.58 -3.65
C ILE A 155 -15.61 -2.84 -3.48
N LEU A 156 -15.90 -3.63 -2.45
CA LEU A 156 -15.41 -5.00 -2.33
C LEU A 156 -16.57 -5.95 -2.06
N MET A 157 -16.53 -7.09 -2.73
CA MET A 157 -17.52 -8.14 -2.55
C MET A 157 -16.86 -9.51 -2.50
N ASP A 158 -17.52 -10.47 -1.88
CA ASP A 158 -17.06 -11.85 -1.92
C ASP A 158 -17.36 -12.53 -3.27
N ARG A 159 -16.79 -13.73 -3.46
CA ARG A 159 -16.92 -14.50 -4.69
C ARG A 159 -18.36 -14.88 -5.03
N GLU A 160 -19.23 -15.15 -4.06
CA GLU A 160 -20.61 -15.52 -4.34
C GLU A 160 -21.37 -14.33 -4.93
N VAL A 161 -21.29 -13.15 -4.33
CA VAL A 161 -21.90 -11.93 -4.89
C VAL A 161 -21.40 -11.65 -6.30
N ALA A 162 -20.07 -11.71 -6.51
CA ALA A 162 -19.47 -11.52 -7.83
C ALA A 162 -19.92 -12.58 -8.86
N ARG A 163 -20.09 -13.84 -8.43
CA ARG A 163 -20.49 -14.94 -9.32
C ARG A 163 -21.95 -14.87 -9.74
N TYR A 164 -22.84 -14.48 -8.83
CA TYR A 164 -24.29 -14.52 -9.08
C TYR A 164 -24.83 -13.25 -9.74
N GLN A 165 -24.17 -12.10 -9.58
CA GLN A 165 -24.58 -10.88 -10.29
C GLN A 165 -24.43 -11.05 -11.80
N ASN A 166 -25.31 -10.44 -12.60
CA ASN A 166 -25.31 -10.58 -14.06
C ASN A 166 -24.80 -9.32 -14.80
N ASP A 167 -25.19 -8.14 -14.33
CA ASP A 167 -25.09 -6.90 -15.12
C ASP A 167 -23.66 -6.37 -15.29
N GLU A 168 -22.80 -6.54 -14.28
CA GLU A 168 -21.45 -5.98 -14.24
C GLU A 168 -20.37 -7.04 -14.51
N THR A 169 -20.75 -8.19 -15.07
CA THR A 169 -19.86 -9.35 -15.28
C THR A 169 -18.58 -9.00 -16.05
N ARG A 170 -18.68 -8.13 -17.06
CA ARG A 170 -17.54 -7.68 -17.87
C ARG A 170 -16.55 -6.80 -17.10
N TYR A 171 -17.00 -6.17 -16.03
CA TYR A 171 -16.23 -5.22 -15.22
C TYR A 171 -15.72 -5.82 -13.90
N LEU A 172 -15.99 -7.10 -13.66
CA LEU A 172 -15.50 -7.79 -12.47
C LEU A 172 -14.00 -7.98 -12.49
N LEU A 173 -13.37 -7.52 -11.41
CA LEU A 173 -11.94 -7.64 -11.18
C LEU A 173 -11.69 -8.41 -9.89
N SER A 174 -10.92 -9.50 -9.99
CA SER A 174 -10.41 -10.19 -8.82
C SER A 174 -9.33 -9.34 -8.17
N ILE A 175 -9.45 -9.16 -6.85
CA ILE A 175 -8.50 -8.38 -6.05
C ILE A 175 -7.50 -9.31 -5.36
N GLY A 176 -7.96 -10.47 -4.88
CA GLY A 176 -7.08 -11.47 -4.29
C GLY A 176 -7.82 -12.48 -3.41
N LYS A 177 -7.03 -13.30 -2.73
CA LYS A 177 -7.49 -14.27 -1.74
C LYS A 177 -6.94 -13.89 -0.38
N VAL A 178 -7.81 -13.50 0.55
CA VAL A 178 -7.44 -12.92 1.83
C VAL A 178 -8.09 -13.66 2.99
N THR A 179 -7.37 -13.79 4.11
CA THR A 179 -7.99 -14.16 5.39
C THR A 179 -8.04 -12.93 6.27
N LEU A 180 -9.26 -12.60 6.69
CA LEU A 180 -9.55 -11.51 7.60
C LEU A 180 -9.27 -11.93 9.04
N GLN A 181 -8.83 -10.97 9.87
CA GLN A 181 -8.64 -11.22 11.29
C GLN A 181 -9.96 -11.64 11.95
N GLY A 182 -9.93 -12.78 12.66
CA GLY A 182 -11.10 -13.33 13.35
C GLY A 182 -12.01 -14.22 12.47
N LEU A 183 -11.75 -14.34 11.17
CA LEU A 183 -12.40 -15.32 10.31
C LEU A 183 -11.51 -16.56 10.12
N MET A 184 -12.14 -17.73 10.13
CA MET A 184 -11.46 -19.03 10.01
C MET A 184 -11.16 -19.43 8.56
N HIS A 185 -11.78 -18.78 7.58
CA HIS A 185 -11.72 -19.17 6.17
C HIS A 185 -11.31 -18.01 5.27
N PRO A 186 -10.45 -18.24 4.26
CA PRO A 186 -10.09 -17.23 3.29
C PRO A 186 -11.27 -16.91 2.39
N MET A 187 -11.31 -15.68 1.93
CA MET A 187 -12.29 -15.19 0.98
C MET A 187 -11.59 -14.73 -0.29
N HIS A 188 -12.19 -15.06 -1.42
CA HIS A 188 -11.80 -14.47 -2.70
C HIS A 188 -12.61 -13.19 -2.86
N VAL A 189 -11.90 -12.07 -2.98
CA VAL A 189 -12.50 -10.73 -3.03
C VAL A 189 -12.46 -10.18 -4.44
N PHE A 190 -13.53 -9.48 -4.80
CA PHE A 190 -13.77 -8.91 -6.12
C PHE A 190 -14.24 -7.46 -6.01
N SER A 191 -14.10 -6.74 -7.11
CA SER A 191 -14.49 -5.33 -7.27
C SER A 191 -15.00 -5.08 -8.70
N VAL A 192 -15.52 -3.88 -8.98
CA VAL A 192 -16.11 -3.51 -10.28
C VAL A 192 -15.34 -2.32 -10.88
N TYR A 193 -14.51 -2.58 -11.89
CA TYR A 193 -13.70 -1.55 -12.54
C TYR A 193 -14.40 -1.09 -13.82
N LYS A 194 -15.00 0.09 -13.77
CA LYS A 194 -15.86 0.64 -14.83
C LYS A 194 -15.49 2.12 -15.04
N PRO A 195 -15.72 2.71 -16.23
CA PRO A 195 -15.50 4.15 -16.41
C PRO A 195 -16.20 4.99 -15.33
N GLY A 196 -15.44 5.88 -14.68
CA GLY A 196 -15.90 6.68 -13.54
C GLY A 196 -15.88 5.98 -12.17
N ILE A 197 -15.41 4.73 -12.08
CA ILE A 197 -15.32 3.95 -10.84
C ILE A 197 -13.85 3.53 -10.61
N HIS A 198 -13.41 3.52 -9.35
CA HIS A 198 -12.05 3.13 -8.92
C HIS A 198 -10.93 3.85 -9.68
N ASN A 199 -10.99 5.19 -9.72
CA ASN A 199 -10.04 6.05 -10.41
C ASN A 199 -9.90 5.78 -11.92
N CYS A 200 -10.80 5.01 -12.52
CA CYS A 200 -10.89 4.89 -13.97
C CYS A 200 -11.54 6.16 -14.53
N PRO A 201 -10.89 6.90 -15.44
CA PRO A 201 -11.49 8.06 -16.09
C PRO A 201 -12.82 7.72 -16.78
N LEU A 202 -13.72 8.68 -16.93
CA LEU A 202 -15.00 8.47 -17.62
C LEU A 202 -14.82 8.22 -19.11
N ASP A 203 -13.79 8.81 -19.71
CA ASP A 203 -13.39 8.72 -21.11
C ASP A 203 -12.35 7.61 -21.37
N VAL A 204 -12.14 6.73 -20.38
CA VAL A 204 -11.19 5.63 -20.51
C VAL A 204 -11.51 4.75 -21.72
N ASN A 205 -10.46 4.35 -22.45
CA ASN A 205 -10.62 3.46 -23.59
C ASN A 205 -11.13 2.09 -23.13
N ASP A 206 -12.34 1.71 -23.54
CA ASP A 206 -12.99 0.48 -23.12
C ASP A 206 -12.17 -0.77 -23.46
N ALA A 207 -11.50 -0.81 -24.63
CA ALA A 207 -10.66 -1.94 -25.01
C ALA A 207 -9.42 -2.08 -24.12
N GLN A 208 -8.79 -0.97 -23.73
CA GLN A 208 -7.67 -0.98 -22.78
C GLN A 208 -8.12 -1.40 -21.39
N LEU A 209 -9.28 -0.93 -20.93
CA LEU A 209 -9.85 -1.33 -19.64
C LEU A 209 -10.18 -2.83 -19.62
N MET A 210 -10.81 -3.36 -20.68
CA MET A 210 -11.11 -4.79 -20.80
C MET A 210 -9.83 -5.63 -20.80
N GLU A 211 -8.78 -5.19 -21.50
CA GLU A 211 -7.49 -5.89 -21.52
C GLU A 211 -6.82 -5.86 -20.14
N PHE A 212 -6.85 -4.73 -19.43
CA PHE A 212 -6.38 -4.63 -18.06
C PHE A 212 -7.10 -5.62 -17.13
N ILE A 213 -8.43 -5.65 -17.17
CA ILE A 213 -9.26 -6.55 -16.36
C ILE A 213 -8.89 -8.01 -16.66
N ARG A 214 -8.78 -8.37 -17.94
CA ARG A 214 -8.39 -9.72 -18.38
C ARG A 214 -7.01 -10.09 -17.85
N MET A 215 -6.03 -9.21 -17.97
CA MET A 215 -4.65 -9.44 -17.52
C MET A 215 -4.57 -9.61 -16.00
N LYS A 216 -5.24 -8.76 -15.22
CA LYS A 216 -5.25 -8.82 -13.75
C LYS A 216 -6.01 -10.05 -13.26
N ASN A 217 -7.16 -10.39 -13.84
CA ASN A 217 -7.88 -11.63 -13.51
C ASN A 217 -7.06 -12.88 -13.78
N ALA A 218 -6.36 -12.96 -14.92
CA ALA A 218 -5.46 -14.07 -15.22
C ALA A 218 -4.26 -14.15 -14.26
N ALA A 219 -3.76 -13.02 -13.77
CA ALA A 219 -2.75 -13.01 -12.71
C ALA A 219 -3.34 -13.49 -11.38
N MET A 220 -4.54 -13.04 -11.02
CA MET A 220 -5.19 -13.43 -9.77
C MET A 220 -5.60 -14.90 -9.72
N GLU A 221 -5.90 -15.52 -10.86
CA GLU A 221 -6.16 -16.96 -10.92
C GLU A 221 -4.91 -17.77 -10.49
N LEU A 222 -3.74 -17.36 -10.97
CA LEU A 222 -2.43 -17.91 -10.56
C LEU A 222 -2.02 -17.46 -9.15
N PHE A 223 -2.59 -16.38 -8.61
CA PHE A 223 -2.35 -15.99 -7.23
C PHE A 223 -3.17 -16.84 -6.28
N CYS A 224 -4.50 -16.92 -6.50
CA CYS A 224 -5.43 -17.62 -5.63
C CYS A 224 -5.27 -19.14 -5.69
N GLY A 225 -4.86 -19.66 -6.84
CA GLY A 225 -4.92 -21.07 -7.19
C GLY A 225 -6.35 -21.54 -7.48
N ASN A 226 -6.48 -22.62 -8.25
CA ASN A 226 -7.74 -23.27 -8.57
C ASN A 226 -7.54 -24.79 -8.51
N SER A 227 -7.65 -25.36 -7.31
CA SER A 227 -7.40 -26.80 -7.06
C SER A 227 -8.25 -27.72 -7.94
N PRO A 228 -9.56 -27.45 -8.19
CA PRO A 228 -10.35 -28.24 -9.14
C PRO A 228 -9.83 -28.27 -10.58
N MET A 229 -9.10 -27.24 -11.02
CA MET A 229 -8.46 -27.16 -12.34
C MET A 229 -6.98 -27.53 -12.31
N GLY A 230 -6.47 -28.05 -11.18
CA GLY A 230 -5.05 -28.41 -11.02
C GLY A 230 -4.09 -27.22 -11.01
N LEU A 231 -4.60 -25.99 -10.84
CA LEU A 231 -3.80 -24.78 -10.94
C LEU A 231 -3.28 -24.38 -9.56
N THR A 232 -1.96 -24.47 -9.36
CA THR A 232 -1.29 -24.10 -8.11
C THR A 232 -0.82 -22.64 -8.13
N PRO A 233 -0.73 -21.97 -6.97
CA PRO A 233 -0.21 -20.61 -6.93
C PRO A 233 1.23 -20.49 -7.45
N ASP A 234 1.50 -19.51 -8.31
CA ASP A 234 2.82 -19.23 -8.90
C ASP A 234 3.16 -17.73 -8.78
N PHE A 235 3.77 -17.35 -7.66
CA PHE A 235 4.04 -15.96 -7.35
C PHE A 235 5.03 -15.27 -8.29
N PRO A 236 6.13 -15.91 -8.76
CA PRO A 236 6.98 -15.34 -9.81
C PRO A 236 6.22 -14.97 -11.09
N VAL A 237 5.35 -15.86 -11.59
CA VAL A 237 4.55 -15.59 -12.79
C VAL A 237 3.50 -14.51 -12.52
N VAL A 238 2.83 -14.55 -11.35
CA VAL A 238 1.90 -13.52 -10.91
C VAL A 238 2.58 -12.15 -10.91
N ARG A 239 3.74 -12.02 -10.28
CA ARG A 239 4.52 -10.76 -10.24
C ARG A 239 4.77 -10.22 -11.63
N LYS A 240 5.24 -11.06 -12.56
CA LYS A 240 5.52 -10.65 -13.95
C LYS A 240 4.25 -10.17 -14.67
N LYS A 241 3.12 -10.85 -14.47
CA LYS A 241 1.82 -10.47 -15.07
C LYS A 241 1.28 -9.18 -14.47
N LEU A 242 1.34 -9.03 -13.14
CA LEU A 242 0.90 -7.86 -12.42
C LEU A 242 1.70 -6.61 -12.77
N LEU A 243 3.03 -6.69 -12.90
CA LEU A 243 3.85 -5.55 -13.35
C LEU A 243 3.44 -5.06 -14.75
N LYS A 244 3.06 -5.98 -15.65
CA LYS A 244 2.54 -5.61 -16.98
C LYS A 244 1.16 -4.97 -16.89
N ALA A 245 0.26 -5.53 -16.08
CA ALA A 245 -1.08 -4.97 -15.86
C ALA A 245 -1.00 -3.57 -15.21
N GLN A 246 -0.09 -3.38 -14.25
CA GLN A 246 0.18 -2.10 -13.61
C GLN A 246 0.60 -1.04 -14.61
N LYS A 247 1.53 -1.40 -15.51
CA LYS A 247 1.99 -0.48 -16.55
C LYS A 247 0.84 -0.04 -17.46
N LEU A 248 -0.01 -0.97 -17.88
CA LEU A 248 -1.21 -0.66 -18.68
C LEU A 248 -2.19 0.23 -17.92
N PHE A 249 -2.40 -0.02 -16.63
CA PHE A 249 -3.27 0.81 -15.79
C PHE A 249 -2.74 2.25 -15.63
N VAL A 250 -1.43 2.42 -15.43
CA VAL A 250 -0.77 3.74 -15.38
C VAL A 250 -0.86 4.45 -16.72
N GLU A 251 -0.62 3.75 -17.84
CA GLU A 251 -0.78 4.31 -19.19
C GLU A 251 -2.23 4.77 -19.46
N MET A 252 -3.21 4.07 -18.88
CA MET A 252 -4.64 4.33 -19.05
C MET A 252 -5.20 5.41 -18.11
N THR A 253 -4.69 5.54 -16.88
CA THR A 253 -5.28 6.38 -15.82
C THR A 253 -4.35 7.47 -15.29
N GLY A 254 -3.04 7.38 -15.57
CA GLY A 254 -2.00 8.24 -15.01
C GLY A 254 -1.64 7.93 -13.54
N GLN A 255 -2.27 6.91 -12.93
CA GLN A 255 -2.05 6.54 -11.54
C GLN A 255 -1.84 5.03 -11.38
N GLU A 256 -1.28 4.63 -10.25
CA GLU A 256 -1.05 3.23 -9.90
C GLU A 256 -2.31 2.57 -9.31
N ASP A 257 -2.59 1.32 -9.69
CA ASP A 257 -3.60 0.48 -9.03
C ASP A 257 -3.05 0.02 -7.67
N ILE A 258 -3.64 0.57 -6.59
CA ILE A 258 -3.22 0.26 -5.21
C ILE A 258 -3.39 -1.24 -4.92
N GLY A 259 -4.43 -1.87 -5.47
CA GLY A 259 -4.67 -3.30 -5.28
C GLY A 259 -3.53 -4.17 -5.81
N ILE A 260 -3.02 -3.86 -7.00
CA ILE A 260 -1.85 -4.51 -7.58
C ILE A 260 -0.63 -4.26 -6.70
N GLU A 261 -0.39 -3.02 -6.26
CA GLU A 261 0.77 -2.72 -5.42
C GLU A 261 0.73 -3.51 -4.11
N ARG A 262 -0.45 -3.70 -3.48
CA ARG A 262 -0.58 -4.55 -2.28
C ARG A 262 -0.25 -6.01 -2.54
N ILE A 263 -0.71 -6.58 -3.66
CA ILE A 263 -0.36 -7.97 -4.00
C ILE A 263 1.13 -8.10 -4.35
N LEU A 264 1.70 -7.12 -5.06
CA LEU A 264 3.13 -7.08 -5.36
C LEU A 264 3.98 -6.91 -4.10
N GLU A 265 3.53 -6.09 -3.15
CA GLU A 265 4.14 -5.93 -1.83
C GLU A 265 4.11 -7.25 -1.07
N TYR A 266 2.97 -7.94 -1.04
CA TYR A 266 2.85 -9.26 -0.42
C TYR A 266 3.77 -10.31 -1.05
N ILE A 267 3.82 -10.40 -2.39
CA ILE A 267 4.73 -11.31 -3.08
C ILE A 267 6.20 -10.93 -2.82
N ARG A 268 6.49 -9.64 -2.67
CA ARG A 268 7.84 -9.16 -2.31
C ARG A 268 8.23 -9.59 -0.89
N GLU A 269 7.26 -9.61 0.03
CA GLU A 269 7.43 -10.11 1.40
C GLU A 269 7.51 -11.64 1.47
N THR A 270 6.73 -12.30 0.64
CA THR A 270 6.49 -13.75 0.65
C THR A 270 6.66 -14.26 -0.78
N PRO A 271 7.89 -14.46 -1.28
CA PRO A 271 8.17 -14.71 -2.71
C PRO A 271 7.69 -16.07 -3.22
N SER A 272 7.31 -16.98 -2.31
CA SER A 272 6.69 -18.26 -2.60
C SER A 272 5.49 -18.47 -1.68
N PRO A 273 4.40 -19.09 -2.17
CA PRO A 273 3.22 -19.36 -1.35
C PRO A 273 3.59 -20.23 -0.12
N GLU A 274 3.09 -19.88 1.06
CA GLU A 274 3.18 -20.72 2.25
C GLU A 274 2.49 -22.08 2.00
N SER A 275 2.88 -23.12 2.74
CA SER A 275 2.32 -24.47 2.57
C SER A 275 0.79 -24.51 2.80
N ASP A 276 0.27 -23.60 3.62
CA ASP A 276 -1.16 -23.46 3.90
C ASP A 276 -1.85 -22.38 3.04
N PHE A 277 -1.14 -21.67 2.15
CA PHE A 277 -1.68 -20.53 1.40
C PHE A 277 -2.92 -20.88 0.57
N GLN A 278 -3.02 -22.10 0.02
CA GLN A 278 -4.25 -22.52 -0.66
C GLN A 278 -5.46 -22.59 0.28
N LYS A 279 -5.24 -22.86 1.57
CA LYS A 279 -6.28 -22.93 2.59
C LYS A 279 -6.48 -21.63 3.36
N SER A 280 -5.48 -20.74 3.40
CA SER A 280 -5.50 -19.53 4.23
C SER A 280 -5.32 -18.23 3.46
N GLY A 281 -4.90 -18.24 2.20
CA GLY A 281 -4.67 -17.02 1.42
C GLY A 281 -3.69 -16.05 2.05
N MET A 282 -3.77 -14.78 1.64
CA MET A 282 -3.01 -13.68 2.22
C MET A 282 -3.56 -13.35 3.62
N LYS A 283 -2.79 -13.63 4.66
CA LYS A 283 -3.13 -13.29 6.05
C LYS A 283 -2.87 -11.81 6.28
N LEU A 284 -3.94 -11.02 6.37
CA LEU A 284 -3.87 -9.61 6.70
C LEU A 284 -3.81 -9.45 8.23
N ALA A 285 -2.68 -9.85 8.83
CA ALA A 285 -2.41 -9.45 10.21
C ALA A 285 -2.22 -7.93 10.24
N GLY A 286 -2.64 -7.26 11.32
CA GLY A 286 -2.39 -5.83 11.58
C GLY A 286 -0.91 -5.50 11.76
N ARG A 287 -0.06 -5.95 10.84
CA ARG A 287 1.36 -5.66 10.77
C ARG A 287 1.47 -4.17 10.48
N LYS A 288 1.74 -3.44 11.56
CA LYS A 288 2.50 -2.19 11.52
C LYS A 288 3.54 -2.31 10.40
N ARG A 289 3.47 -1.38 9.46
CA ARG A 289 4.47 -1.06 8.43
C ARG A 289 5.85 -1.65 8.72
N ASP A 290 6.13 -2.87 8.27
CA ASP A 290 7.51 -3.25 8.00
C ASP A 290 7.85 -2.58 6.68
N SER A 291 8.40 -1.37 6.81
CA SER A 291 8.61 -0.47 5.68
C SER A 291 9.39 -1.17 4.55
N LEU A 292 9.03 -0.84 3.32
CA LEU A 292 9.77 -1.22 2.12
C LEU A 292 11.30 -1.08 2.31
N GLY A 293 11.72 -0.06 3.06
CA GLY A 293 13.12 0.20 3.43
C GLY A 293 13.81 -0.95 4.16
N VAL A 294 13.17 -1.61 5.14
CA VAL A 294 13.79 -2.72 5.90
C VAL A 294 14.07 -3.93 4.99
N ARG A 295 13.21 -4.16 4.00
CA ARG A 295 13.36 -5.28 3.06
C ARG A 295 14.28 -4.98 1.89
N LEU A 296 14.25 -3.76 1.35
CA LEU A 296 15.25 -3.28 0.38
C LEU A 296 16.64 -3.37 0.99
N PHE A 297 16.78 -2.98 2.26
CA PHE A 297 18.01 -3.12 3.03
C PHE A 297 18.46 -4.59 3.14
N ARG A 298 17.55 -5.51 3.44
CA ARG A 298 17.86 -6.96 3.51
C ARG A 298 18.27 -7.55 2.15
N LEU A 299 17.58 -7.16 1.08
CA LEU A 299 17.92 -7.57 -0.30
C LEU A 299 19.28 -6.99 -0.72
N SER A 300 19.55 -5.71 -0.44
CA SER A 300 20.85 -5.09 -0.71
C SER A 300 21.98 -5.75 0.07
N GLN A 301 21.73 -6.13 1.33
CA GLN A 301 22.65 -6.90 2.16
C GLN A 301 22.97 -8.26 1.55
N GLN A 302 21.95 -9.02 1.12
CA GLN A 302 22.17 -10.34 0.51
C GLN A 302 22.89 -10.26 -0.85
N LEU A 303 22.59 -9.23 -1.66
CA LEU A 303 23.30 -8.99 -2.91
C LEU A 303 24.76 -8.58 -2.66
N LEU A 304 25.01 -7.68 -1.70
CA LEU A 304 26.37 -7.30 -1.31
C LEU A 304 27.17 -8.53 -0.83
N ARG A 305 26.55 -9.39 -0.02
CA ARG A 305 27.14 -10.67 0.42
C ARG A 305 27.52 -11.59 -0.74
N ALA A 306 26.66 -11.67 -1.76
CA ALA A 306 26.89 -12.50 -2.93
C ALA A 306 27.96 -11.92 -3.87
N MET A 307 28.08 -10.58 -3.94
CA MET A 307 29.04 -9.89 -4.78
C MET A 307 30.45 -9.84 -4.18
N ASP A 308 30.57 -9.55 -2.89
CA ASP A 308 31.86 -9.39 -2.21
C ASP A 308 31.68 -9.72 -0.71
N GLN A 309 31.99 -10.98 -0.34
CA GLN A 309 31.79 -11.49 1.01
C GLN A 309 32.67 -10.75 2.06
N GLU A 310 33.86 -10.29 1.66
CA GLU A 310 34.76 -9.54 2.53
C GLU A 310 34.18 -8.15 2.86
N PHE A 311 33.59 -7.48 1.85
CA PHE A 311 32.93 -6.18 2.06
C PHE A 311 31.63 -6.30 2.84
N TYR A 312 30.85 -7.35 2.61
CA TYR A 312 29.66 -7.60 3.40
C TYR A 312 30.00 -7.78 4.88
N HIS A 313 30.99 -8.62 5.20
CA HIS A 313 31.39 -8.82 6.59
C HIS A 313 31.80 -7.50 7.24
N ALA A 314 32.62 -6.67 6.58
CA ALA A 314 33.04 -5.39 7.14
C ALA A 314 31.91 -4.35 7.22
N LEU A 315 31.04 -4.24 6.22
CA LEU A 315 30.02 -3.17 6.18
C LEU A 315 28.72 -3.53 6.90
N VAL A 316 28.49 -4.82 7.18
CA VAL A 316 27.21 -5.31 7.70
C VAL A 316 27.36 -6.12 8.98
N ASP A 317 28.32 -7.04 9.05
CA ASP A 317 28.46 -7.94 10.21
C ASP A 317 29.37 -7.35 11.31
N ASP A 318 30.44 -6.65 10.93
CA ASP A 318 31.46 -6.08 11.81
C ASP A 318 31.53 -4.55 11.65
N THR A 319 30.54 -3.85 12.22
CA THR A 319 30.38 -2.39 12.12
C THR A 319 31.24 -1.59 13.10
N ASP A 320 32.19 -2.23 13.77
CA ASP A 320 33.09 -1.59 14.74
C ASP A 320 33.90 -0.43 14.13
N TRP A 321 34.05 -0.40 12.80
CA TRP A 321 34.72 0.69 12.10
C TRP A 321 33.95 2.02 12.18
N GLU A 322 32.63 1.99 12.36
CA GLU A 322 31.78 3.19 12.41
C GLU A 322 32.20 4.14 13.54
N ARG A 323 32.73 3.61 14.65
CA ARG A 323 33.18 4.42 15.80
C ARG A 323 34.37 5.33 15.49
N TYR A 324 35.15 5.01 14.45
CA TYR A 324 36.28 5.83 14.01
C TYR A 324 35.85 6.99 13.11
N PHE A 325 34.58 7.03 12.69
CA PHE A 325 34.00 8.11 11.89
C PHE A 325 33.37 9.17 12.81
N ILE A 326 34.15 10.22 13.09
CA ILE A 326 33.76 11.30 13.99
C ILE A 326 32.95 12.34 13.21
N LEU A 327 31.80 12.75 13.75
CA LEU A 327 30.95 13.77 13.14
C LEU A 327 31.61 15.15 13.28
N GLU A 328 31.68 15.89 12.17
CA GLU A 328 32.15 17.27 12.11
C GLU A 328 31.15 18.14 11.35
N TRP A 329 31.07 19.41 11.75
CA TRP A 329 30.22 20.41 11.10
C TRP A 329 31.05 21.60 10.64
N ARG A 330 30.67 22.17 9.49
CA ARG A 330 31.24 23.39 8.91
C ARG A 330 30.13 24.27 8.34
N ARG A 331 30.34 25.59 8.39
CA ARG A 331 29.42 26.57 7.82
C ARG A 331 29.69 26.76 6.33
N GLU A 332 28.69 27.26 5.62
CA GLU A 332 28.87 27.75 4.24
C GLU A 332 30.09 28.69 4.14
N GLY A 333 30.92 28.46 3.12
CA GLY A 333 32.14 29.22 2.83
C GLY A 333 33.40 28.73 3.54
N GLU A 334 33.30 27.80 4.51
CA GLU A 334 34.47 27.30 5.23
C GLU A 334 35.30 26.31 4.38
N VAL A 335 36.63 26.43 4.47
CA VAL A 335 37.56 25.51 3.81
C VAL A 335 37.73 24.26 4.67
N VAL A 336 37.45 23.10 4.09
CA VAL A 336 37.55 21.80 4.78
C VAL A 336 38.92 21.17 4.58
N VAL A 337 39.44 21.24 3.35
CA VAL A 337 40.73 20.68 2.96
C VAL A 337 41.40 21.65 2.00
N LYS A 338 42.71 21.85 2.12
CA LYS A 338 43.47 22.70 1.19
C LYS A 338 44.41 21.88 0.33
N ILE A 339 44.55 22.25 -0.94
CA ILE A 339 45.48 21.62 -1.86
C ILE A 339 46.92 21.66 -1.34
N ASN A 340 47.71 20.63 -1.66
CA ASN A 340 49.10 20.42 -1.26
C ASN A 340 49.38 20.16 0.23
N GLU A 341 48.36 20.18 1.09
CA GLU A 341 48.51 19.78 2.48
C GLU A 341 48.71 18.27 2.62
N SER A 342 49.31 17.86 3.73
CA SER A 342 49.38 16.45 4.11
C SER A 342 47.99 15.98 4.52
N PRO A 343 47.58 14.75 4.17
CA PRO A 343 46.27 14.25 4.53
C PRO A 343 46.16 13.99 6.03
N ASP A 344 45.14 14.59 6.63
CA ASP A 344 44.80 14.47 8.05
C ASP A 344 43.63 13.48 8.29
N GLY A 345 42.87 13.17 7.25
CA GLY A 345 41.74 12.23 7.28
C GLY A 345 41.00 12.08 5.94
N ILE A 346 39.98 11.23 5.93
CA ILE A 346 39.01 11.07 4.83
C ILE A 346 37.63 11.52 5.32
N TYR A 347 36.85 12.12 4.43
CA TYR A 347 35.58 12.75 4.75
C TYR A 347 34.44 12.11 3.96
N TYR A 348 33.32 11.83 4.63
CA TYR A 348 32.05 11.39 4.05
C TYR A 348 30.98 12.46 4.33
N ILE A 349 30.27 12.90 3.28
CA ILE A 349 29.23 13.92 3.40
C ILE A 349 27.91 13.26 3.84
N ASP A 350 27.44 13.62 5.02
CA ASP A 350 26.16 13.16 5.57
C ASP A 350 25.02 14.05 5.06
N SER A 351 25.25 15.37 5.03
CA SER A 351 24.31 16.37 4.51
C SER A 351 25.03 17.64 4.09
N GLY A 352 24.64 18.21 2.95
CA GLY A 352 25.14 19.47 2.43
C GLY A 352 25.98 19.30 1.15
N THR A 353 26.52 20.40 0.65
CA THR A 353 27.28 20.40 -0.60
C THR A 353 28.64 21.07 -0.45
N VAL A 354 29.62 20.54 -1.17
CA VAL A 354 30.98 21.10 -1.25
C VAL A 354 31.40 21.31 -2.69
N GLU A 355 32.25 22.30 -2.90
CA GLU A 355 32.91 22.56 -4.18
C GLU A 355 34.41 22.28 -4.06
N THR A 356 34.95 21.63 -5.09
CA THR A 356 36.36 21.23 -5.17
C THR A 356 37.08 22.02 -6.24
N PHE A 357 38.26 22.57 -5.90
CA PHE A 357 39.01 23.48 -6.76
C PHE A 357 40.44 22.99 -6.98
N ASP A 358 40.96 23.16 -8.19
CA ASP A 358 42.36 22.84 -8.54
C ASP A 358 43.36 23.91 -8.05
N ASP A 359 44.64 23.72 -8.36
CA ASP A 359 45.72 24.65 -8.03
C ASP A 359 45.59 26.03 -8.71
N LYS A 360 44.79 26.12 -9.77
CA LYS A 360 44.49 27.34 -10.53
C LYS A 360 43.16 27.97 -10.13
N GLY A 361 42.47 27.44 -9.11
CA GLY A 361 41.17 27.92 -8.66
C GLY A 361 40.00 27.56 -9.58
N ARG A 362 40.18 26.62 -10.50
CA ARG A 362 39.10 26.12 -11.36
C ARG A 362 38.28 25.09 -10.61
N LEU A 363 36.95 25.19 -10.71
CA LEU A 363 36.02 24.22 -10.16
C LEU A 363 36.20 22.86 -10.86
N ILE A 364 36.53 21.82 -10.10
CA ILE A 364 36.69 20.44 -10.57
C ILE A 364 35.34 19.71 -10.51
N ALA A 365 34.67 19.80 -9.35
CA ALA A 365 33.42 19.10 -9.10
C ALA A 365 32.65 19.73 -7.92
N THR A 366 31.33 19.56 -7.95
CA THR A 366 30.44 19.79 -6.79
C THR A 366 30.02 18.42 -6.27
N LEU A 367 30.20 18.17 -4.97
CA LEU A 367 29.85 16.91 -4.30
C LEU A 367 28.72 17.15 -3.30
N SER A 368 27.86 16.16 -3.12
CA SER A 368 26.70 16.20 -2.22
C SER A 368 26.63 14.97 -1.32
N ASP A 369 25.56 14.86 -0.54
CA ASP A 369 25.22 13.74 0.36
C ASP A 369 25.60 12.36 -0.22
N GLY A 370 26.25 11.54 0.58
CA GLY A 370 26.74 10.21 0.18
C GLY A 370 28.06 10.22 -0.59
N ASN A 371 28.61 11.38 -0.97
CA ASN A 371 29.94 11.46 -1.55
C ASN A 371 31.05 11.49 -0.50
N VAL A 372 32.19 10.94 -0.90
CA VAL A 372 33.45 10.94 -0.16
C VAL A 372 34.41 11.96 -0.77
N PHE A 373 35.29 12.58 0.02
CA PHE A 373 36.44 13.33 -0.48
C PHE A 373 37.68 13.20 0.41
N GLY A 374 38.84 13.54 -0.16
CA GLY A 374 40.15 13.48 0.50
C GLY A 374 40.84 12.11 0.43
N GLU A 375 40.15 11.07 -0.02
CA GLU A 375 40.68 9.71 -0.19
C GLU A 375 41.82 9.64 -1.20
N MET A 376 41.77 10.47 -2.25
CA MET A 376 42.77 10.48 -3.33
C MET A 376 44.18 10.76 -2.82
N ALA A 377 44.34 11.53 -1.74
CA ALA A 377 45.64 11.85 -1.19
C ALA A 377 46.40 10.60 -0.73
N TYR A 378 45.71 9.59 -0.19
CA TYR A 378 46.34 8.35 0.32
C TYR A 378 46.83 7.40 -0.77
N PHE A 379 46.24 7.48 -1.97
CA PHE A 379 46.58 6.63 -3.11
C PHE A 379 47.47 7.33 -4.14
N SER A 380 47.81 8.60 -3.92
CA SER A 380 48.73 9.38 -4.76
C SER A 380 50.20 9.16 -4.37
N LYS A 381 51.12 9.21 -5.35
CA LYS A 381 52.57 9.03 -5.11
C LYS A 381 53.16 10.04 -4.12
N MET A 382 52.64 11.27 -4.12
CA MET A 382 53.17 12.37 -3.29
C MET A 382 52.49 12.49 -1.92
N LYS A 383 51.45 11.70 -1.63
CA LYS A 383 50.65 11.78 -0.41
C LYS A 383 50.25 13.21 -0.02
N LYS A 384 49.75 13.97 -0.99
CA LYS A 384 49.28 15.35 -0.80
C LYS A 384 47.85 15.52 -1.29
N ARG A 385 47.12 16.48 -0.71
CA ARG A 385 45.80 16.90 -1.21
C ARG A 385 45.92 17.43 -2.63
N ASN A 386 45.03 16.97 -3.50
CA ASN A 386 45.01 17.29 -4.93
C ASN A 386 44.03 18.43 -5.30
N ALA A 387 43.18 18.83 -4.37
CA ALA A 387 42.19 19.88 -4.55
C ALA A 387 41.92 20.60 -3.22
N THR A 388 41.45 21.83 -3.29
CA THR A 388 40.88 22.56 -2.17
C THR A 388 39.37 22.30 -2.12
N VAL A 389 38.82 22.00 -0.95
CA VAL A 389 37.40 21.69 -0.76
C VAL A 389 36.78 22.76 0.13
N ILE A 390 35.71 23.40 -0.36
CA ILE A 390 35.02 24.49 0.32
C ILE A 390 33.54 24.12 0.47
N ALA A 391 32.98 24.36 1.67
CA ALA A 391 31.57 24.17 1.92
C ALA A 391 30.74 25.20 1.11
N LYS A 392 29.82 24.73 0.28
CA LYS A 392 28.89 25.58 -0.49
C LYS A 392 27.59 25.85 0.28
N THR A 393 27.24 24.94 1.19
CA THR A 393 26.15 25.09 2.15
C THR A 393 26.66 24.72 3.53
N ASP A 394 25.84 24.88 4.57
CA ASP A 394 26.11 24.22 5.85
C ASP A 394 26.32 22.72 5.62
N LEU A 395 27.40 22.19 6.20
CA LEU A 395 27.95 20.88 5.88
C LEU A 395 28.07 20.04 7.15
N VAL A 396 27.44 18.87 7.14
CA VAL A 396 27.62 17.81 8.13
C VAL A 396 28.38 16.66 7.46
N MET A 397 29.50 16.28 8.07
CA MET A 397 30.38 15.25 7.52
C MET A 397 30.90 14.33 8.62
N ARG A 398 31.34 13.14 8.23
CA ARG A 398 32.06 12.21 9.10
C ARG A 398 33.51 12.12 8.66
N ARG A 399 34.44 12.33 9.60
CA ARG A 399 35.89 12.24 9.38
C ARG A 399 36.46 10.98 10.03
N ILE A 400 37.25 10.24 9.27
CA ILE A 400 38.14 9.20 9.80
C ILE A 400 39.59 9.71 9.72
N SER A 401 40.35 9.54 10.80
CA SER A 401 41.73 10.02 10.89
C SER A 401 42.66 9.19 9.98
N SER A 402 43.81 9.77 9.60
CA SER A 402 44.86 9.05 8.85
C SER A 402 45.36 7.78 9.53
N GLU A 403 45.40 7.77 10.87
CA GLU A 403 45.89 6.65 11.68
C GLU A 403 44.86 5.53 11.72
N ASP A 404 43.61 5.85 12.06
CA ASP A 404 42.51 4.88 12.12
C ASP A 404 42.23 4.29 10.74
N PHE A 405 42.29 5.11 9.68
CA PHE A 405 42.09 4.64 8.32
C PHE A 405 43.10 3.57 7.91
N GLN A 406 44.37 3.71 8.30
CA GLN A 406 45.42 2.72 7.98
C GLN A 406 45.22 1.40 8.73
N ASN A 407 44.56 1.43 9.88
CA ASN A 407 44.29 0.24 10.70
C ASN A 407 43.04 -0.54 10.25
N LEU A 408 42.32 -0.07 9.22
CA LEU A 408 41.10 -0.69 8.70
C LEU A 408 41.28 -1.19 7.26
N PRO A 409 41.93 -2.35 7.03
CA PRO A 409 42.36 -2.80 5.70
C PRO A 409 41.20 -2.97 4.70
N ILE A 410 40.03 -3.41 5.15
CA ILE A 410 38.85 -3.56 4.27
C ILE A 410 38.29 -2.20 3.88
N ILE A 411 38.26 -1.25 4.81
CA ILE A 411 37.85 0.14 4.54
C ILE A 411 38.83 0.77 3.54
N VAL A 412 40.15 0.58 3.71
CA VAL A 412 41.16 1.03 2.73
C VAL A 412 40.86 0.50 1.33
N LYS A 413 40.55 -0.79 1.18
CA LYS A 413 40.20 -1.40 -0.12
C LYS A 413 38.95 -0.74 -0.75
N ILE A 414 37.93 -0.41 0.04
CA ILE A 414 36.71 0.26 -0.44
C ILE A 414 37.05 1.64 -0.99
N PHE A 415 37.75 2.47 -0.20
CA PHE A 415 38.13 3.81 -0.62
C PHE A 415 39.13 3.80 -1.79
N GLN A 416 39.96 2.75 -1.90
CA GLN A 416 40.83 2.55 -3.06
C GLN A 416 40.04 2.30 -4.35
N ARG A 417 38.99 1.46 -4.32
CA ARG A 417 38.10 1.25 -5.47
C ARG A 417 37.41 2.55 -5.90
N ILE A 418 36.98 3.37 -4.93
CA ILE A 418 36.38 4.69 -5.19
C ILE A 418 37.39 5.63 -5.86
N ALA A 419 38.63 5.69 -5.35
CA ALA A 419 39.70 6.52 -5.90
C ALA A 419 40.09 6.11 -7.33
N GLN A 420 40.17 4.81 -7.61
CA GLN A 420 40.48 4.29 -8.95
C GLN A 420 39.42 4.71 -9.98
N GLY A 421 38.13 4.51 -9.68
CA GLY A 421 37.05 4.91 -10.57
C GLY A 421 36.99 6.41 -10.84
N ARG A 422 37.44 7.24 -9.90
CA ARG A 422 37.56 8.71 -10.09
C ARG A 422 38.75 9.10 -10.95
N SER A 423 39.90 8.44 -10.77
CA SER A 423 41.10 8.67 -11.58
C SER A 423 40.86 8.31 -13.05
N GLU A 424 40.14 7.23 -13.32
CA GLU A 424 39.76 6.82 -14.68
C GLU A 424 38.87 7.85 -15.36
N ARG A 425 37.86 8.37 -14.66
CA ARG A 425 36.96 9.42 -15.16
C ARG A 425 37.68 10.75 -15.41
N ALA A 426 38.60 11.13 -14.52
CA ALA A 426 39.41 12.33 -14.70
C ALA A 426 40.36 12.22 -15.90
N THR A 427 40.91 11.02 -16.16
CA THR A 427 41.77 10.77 -17.32
C THR A 427 40.98 10.79 -18.63
N ALA A 428 39.75 10.28 -18.63
CA ALA A 428 38.84 10.32 -19.79
C ALA A 428 38.38 11.76 -20.13
N LEU A 429 38.16 12.62 -19.12
CA LEU A 429 37.78 14.02 -19.31
C LEU A 429 38.94 14.92 -19.74
N GLY A 430 40.20 14.54 -19.47
CA GLY A 430 41.39 15.27 -19.89
C GLY A 430 41.83 15.03 -21.34
N GLN A 431 41.11 14.19 -22.09
CA GLN A 431 41.37 13.88 -23.51
C GLN A 431 40.34 14.55 -24.46
N GLN A 432 39.48 15.44 -23.96
CA GLN A 432 38.55 16.26 -24.76
C GLN A 432 38.97 17.72 -24.83
#